data_AF-A0A7V3ER28-F1
#
_entry.id   AF-A0A7V3ER28-F1
#
_cell.length_a   1.000
_cell.length_b   1.000
_cell.length_c   1.000
_cell.angle_alpha   90.00
_cell.angle_beta   90.00
_cell.angle_gamma   90.00
#
_symmetry.space_group_name_H-M   'P 1'
#
loop_
_entity.id
_entity.type
_entity.pdbx_description
1 polymer ?
#
loop_
_entity_poly.entity_id
_entity_poly.type
_entity_poly.pdbx_seq_one_letter_code
_entity_poly.pdbx_strand_id
1 'polypeptide(L)' 'MHDFLLAKEIIEALKKIALEKEITKVKGVDIEIGKIIHTDHIEDISTENLKFGLENIAKGTVFENAYFRIKKVSGDNWK' A
#
# COMPACT_ATOMS: atom_id res chain seq x y z
N MET A 1 -14.42 -4.03 5.02
CA MET A 1 -13.87 -4.11 3.64
C MET A 1 -13.16 -2.80 3.27
N HIS A 2 -12.39 -2.21 4.20
CA HIS A 2 -11.67 -0.94 4.02
C HIS A 2 -10.24 -1.17 3.50
N ASP A 3 -9.58 -2.24 3.93
CA ASP A 3 -8.18 -2.55 3.57
C ASP A 3 -7.97 -2.75 2.05
N PHE A 4 -8.98 -3.27 1.36
CA PHE A 4 -8.91 -3.53 -0.09
C PHE A 4 -9.03 -2.24 -0.92
N LEU A 5 -9.79 -1.25 -0.45
CA LEU A 5 -9.88 0.05 -1.09
C LEU A 5 -8.53 0.77 -0.97
N LEU A 6 -7.93 0.77 0.23
CA LEU A 6 -6.61 1.32 0.46
C LEU A 6 -5.54 0.63 -0.41
N ALA A 7 -5.58 -0.69 -0.54
CA ALA A 7 -4.68 -1.42 -1.44
C ALA A 7 -4.77 -0.92 -2.90
N LYS A 8 -5.99 -0.68 -3.38
CA LYS A 8 -6.24 -0.17 -4.73
C LYS A 8 -5.65 1.23 -4.91
N GLU A 9 -5.88 2.12 -3.95
CA GLU A 9 -5.33 3.48 -3.98
C GLU A 9 -3.81 3.50 -4.01
N ILE A 10 -3.17 2.65 -3.19
CA ILE A 10 -1.72 2.49 -3.18
C ILE A 10 -1.20 2.02 -4.54
N ILE A 11 -1.80 0.98 -5.14
CA ILE A 11 -1.35 0.47 -6.44
C ILE A 11 -1.53 1.51 -7.54
N GLU A 12 -2.63 2.27 -7.55
CA GLU A 12 -2.84 3.34 -8.53
C GLU A 12 -1.80 4.47 -8.38
N ALA A 13 -1.46 4.84 -7.14
CA ALA A 13 -0.38 5.80 -6.88
C ALA A 13 0.98 5.27 -7.36
N LEU A 14 1.29 4.00 -7.08
CA LEU A 14 2.52 3.35 -7.55
C LEU A 14 2.58 3.28 -9.07
N LYS A 15 1.47 2.97 -9.76
CA LYS A 15 1.38 2.97 -11.22
C LYS A 15 1.71 4.33 -11.82
N LYS A 16 1.22 5.42 -11.23
CA LYS A 16 1.56 6.78 -11.66
C LYS A 16 3.07 7.02 -11.58
N ILE A 17 3.67 6.70 -10.43
CA ILE A 17 5.12 6.83 -10.23
C ILE A 17 5.90 5.96 -11.22
N ALA A 18 5.47 4.73 -11.44
CA ALA A 18 6.11 3.81 -12.38
C ALA A 18 6.00 4.30 -13.82
N LEU A 19 4.87 4.89 -14.21
CA LEU A 19 4.68 5.49 -15.53
C LEU A 19 5.58 6.73 -15.69
N GLU A 20 5.61 7.63 -14.70
CA GLU A 20 6.44 8.84 -14.71
C GLU A 20 7.94 8.55 -14.75
N LYS A 21 8.36 7.43 -14.14
CA LYS A 21 9.77 7.01 -14.09
C LYS A 21 10.12 5.93 -15.13
N GLU A 22 9.21 5.60 -16.04
CA GLU A 22 9.37 4.56 -17.07
C GLU A 22 9.84 3.21 -16.50
N ILE A 23 9.38 2.86 -15.30
CA ILE A 23 9.76 1.64 -14.59
C ILE A 23 8.99 0.46 -15.17
N THR A 24 9.72 -0.45 -15.82
CA THR A 24 9.16 -1.66 -16.44
C THR A 24 9.09 -2.85 -15.48
N LYS A 25 9.87 -2.84 -14.40
CA LYS A 25 9.92 -3.93 -13.43
C LYS A 25 10.27 -3.44 -12.04
N VAL A 26 9.41 -3.76 -11.06
CA VAL A 26 9.64 -3.46 -9.65
C VAL A 26 10.00 -4.73 -8.90
N LYS A 27 11.11 -4.68 -8.15
CA LYS A 27 11.54 -5.80 -7.29
C LYS A 27 10.89 -5.76 -5.92
N GLY A 28 10.58 -4.56 -5.41
CA GLY A 28 9.89 -4.42 -4.14
C GLY A 28 9.43 -3.00 -3.87
N VAL A 29 8.51 -2.90 -2.93
CA VAL A 29 7.88 -1.67 -2.48
C VAL A 29 7.86 -1.71 -0.95
N ASP A 30 8.49 -0.73 -0.32
CA ASP A 30 8.40 -0.49 1.12
C ASP A 30 7.31 0.57 1.35
N ILE A 31 6.29 0.23 2.15
CA ILE A 31 5.12 1.06 2.45
C ILE A 31 5.12 1.32 3.95
N GLU A 32 5.07 2.59 4.32
CA GLU A 32 4.93 3.02 5.71
C GLU A 32 3.51 3.53 5.92
N ILE A 33 2.81 2.93 6.88
CA ILE A 33 1.42 3.26 7.18
C ILE A 33 1.38 3.86 8.57
N GLY A 34 1.00 5.13 8.63
CA GLY A 34 0.73 5.83 9.87
C GLY A 34 -0.61 5.41 10.48
N LYS A 35 -0.79 5.72 11.76
CA LYS A 35 -2.06 5.52 12.46
C LYS A 35 -3.00 6.66 12.10
N ILE A 36 -4.05 6.41 11.33
CA ILE A 36 -5.11 7.41 11.10
C ILE A 36 -6.04 7.34 12.31
N ILE A 37 -5.94 8.33 13.20
CA ILE A 37 -6.85 8.49 14.32
C ILE A 37 -8.06 9.27 13.80
N HIS A 38 -9.05 8.58 13.25
CA HIS A 38 -10.37 9.19 13.04
C HIS A 38 -11.15 9.04 14.34
N THR A 39 -11.73 10.15 14.81
CA THR A 39 -12.60 10.24 15.99
C THR A 39 -13.44 8.98 16.17
N ASP A 40 -13.26 8.33 17.33
CA ASP A 40 -13.98 7.17 17.87
C ASP A 40 -13.66 5.75 17.38
N HIS A 41 -13.00 5.51 16.25
CA HIS A 41 -12.66 4.15 15.83
C HIS A 41 -11.20 4.05 15.34
N ILE A 42 -10.39 3.26 16.05
CA ILE A 42 -9.14 2.75 15.50
C ILE A 42 -9.56 1.70 14.47
N GLU A 43 -9.68 2.08 13.20
CA GLU A 43 -9.74 1.08 12.13
C GLU A 43 -8.42 0.32 12.18
N ASP A 44 -8.44 -0.89 12.73
CA ASP A 44 -7.27 -1.76 12.79
C ASP A 44 -7.01 -2.26 11.37
N ILE A 45 -6.27 -1.47 10.59
CA ILE A 45 -5.81 -1.88 9.27
C ILE A 45 -4.96 -3.14 9.48
N SER A 46 -5.46 -4.26 8.96
CA SER A 46 -4.71 -5.50 9.00
C SER A 46 -3.66 -5.44 7.92
N THR A 47 -2.39 -5.39 8.32
CA THR A 47 -1.25 -5.43 7.39
C THR A 47 -1.28 -6.68 6.53
N GLU A 48 -1.84 -7.77 7.05
CA GLU A 48 -2.00 -9.02 6.31
C GLU A 48 -3.07 -8.89 5.22
N ASN A 49 -4.23 -8.32 5.55
CA ASN A 49 -5.30 -8.08 4.57
C ASN A 49 -4.85 -7.08 3.51
N LEU A 50 -4.13 -6.03 3.91
CA LEU A 50 -3.59 -5.04 3.00
C LEU A 50 -2.53 -5.65 2.08
N LYS A 51 -1.60 -6.44 2.63
CA LYS A 51 -0.59 -7.15 1.82
C LYS A 51 -1.25 -8.09 0.83
N PHE A 52 -2.25 -8.86 1.26
CA PHE A 52 -3.02 -9.73 0.38
C PHE A 52 -3.75 -8.95 -0.72
N GLY A 53 -4.34 -7.80 -0.38
CA GLY A 53 -4.96 -6.90 -1.35
C GLY A 53 -3.96 -6.37 -2.38
N LEU A 54 -2.81 -5.88 -1.92
CA LEU A 54 -1.74 -5.37 -2.77
C LEU A 54 -1.23 -6.45 -3.73
N GLU A 55 -0.92 -7.64 -3.23
CA GLU A 55 -0.43 -8.76 -4.05
C GLU A 55 -1.47 -9.20 -5.09
N ASN A 56 -2.76 -9.20 -4.76
CA ASN A 56 -3.80 -9.55 -5.72
C ASN A 56 -4.02 -8.48 -6.78
N ILE A 57 -4.02 -7.19 -6.41
CA ILE A 57 -4.23 -6.08 -7.35
C ILE A 57 -2.98 -5.87 -8.22
N ALA A 58 -1.79 -6.21 -7.72
CA ALA A 58 -0.53 -6.11 -8.45
C ALA A 58 -0.37 -7.14 -9.57
N LYS A 59 -1.17 -8.22 -9.59
CA LYS A 59 -1.13 -9.23 -10.67
C LYS A 59 -1.43 -8.59 -12.02
N GLY A 60 -0.68 -8.98 -13.05
CA GLY A 60 -0.79 -8.39 -14.39
C GLY A 60 -0.25 -6.95 -14.50
N THR A 61 0.52 -6.48 -13.52
CA THR A 61 1.19 -5.15 -13.55
C THR A 61 2.70 -5.28 -13.39
N VAL A 62 3.42 -4.16 -13.49
CA VAL A 62 4.88 -4.07 -13.24
C VAL A 62 5.29 -4.45 -11.80
N PHE A 63 4.32 -4.61 -10.90
CA PHE A 63 4.49 -4.98 -9.49
C PHE A 63 4.18 -6.45 -9.18
N GLU A 64 3.79 -7.27 -10.16
CA GLU A 64 3.34 -8.65 -9.93
C GLU A 64 4.34 -9.51 -9.14
N ASN A 65 5.63 -9.27 -9.36
CA ASN A 65 6.72 -9.98 -8.69
C ASN A 65 7.42 -9.13 -7.62
N ALA A 66 6.83 -7.99 -7.23
CA ALA A 66 7.40 -7.12 -6.22
C ALA A 66 7.10 -7.66 -4.82
N TYR A 67 8.10 -7.65 -3.93
CA TYR A 67 7.82 -7.83 -2.51
C TYR A 67 7.18 -6.57 -1.93
N PHE A 68 6.09 -6.73 -1.17
CA PHE A 68 5.48 -5.61 -0.43
C PHE A 68 5.89 -5.70 1.04
N ARG A 69 6.70 -4.75 1.51
CA ARG A 69 7.04 -4.62 2.92
C ARG A 69 6.21 -3.50 3.54
N ILE A 70 5.27 -3.87 4.39
CA ILE A 70 4.41 -2.90 5.08
C ILE A 70 4.93 -2.73 6.50
N LYS A 71 5.26 -1.49 6.87
CA LYS A 71 5.64 -1.12 8.23
C LYS A 71 4.56 -0.22 8.83
N LYS A 72 3.99 -0.64 9.96
CA LYS A 72 3.17 0.25 10.79
C LYS A 72 4.13 1.20 11.52
N VAL A 73 4.07 2.49 11.20
CA VAL A 73 4.84 3.50 11.92
C VAL A 73 3.95 4.13 13.00
N SER A 74 4.39 4.03 14.25
CA SER A 74 3.75 4.72 15.37
C SER A 74 4.40 6.08 15.50
N GLY A 75 3.82 7.10 14.89
CA GLY A 75 4.35 8.47 14.93
C GLY A 75 3.22 9.47 14.88
N ASP A 76 3.31 10.47 15.77
CA ASP A 76 2.50 11.69 15.82
C ASP A 76 2.12 12.19 14.41
N ASN A 77 0.83 12.49 14.24
CA ASN A 77 0.21 13.21 13.12
C ASN A 77 1.20 13.72 12.07
N TRP A 78 1.25 13.06 10.92
CA TRP A 78 1.89 13.66 9.75
C TRP A 78 1.00 14.81 9.26
N LYS A 79 1.47 16.04 9.41
CA LYS A 79 0.83 17.27 8.93
C LYS A 79 1.04 17.48 7.43
#